data_AF-A0A1V5H335-F1
#
_entry.id   AF-A0A1V5H335-F1
#
_cell.length_a   1.000
_cell.length_b   1.000
_cell.length_c   1.000
_cell.angle_alpha   90.00
_cell.angle_beta   90.00
_cell.angle_gamma   90.00
#
_symmetry.space_group_name_H-M   'P 1'
#
loop_
_entity.id
_entity.type
_entity.pdbx_description
1 polymer ?
#
loop_
_entity_poly.entity_id
_entity_poly.type
_entity_poly.pdbx_seq_one_letter_code
_entity_poly.pdbx_strand_id
1 'polypeptide(L)'
;MEEENWEEGFAKSIGIFLNGDGIPSMDERGNQIRDDSFYLLINAHHEPLTFTIPCQAWGKNWVKVFDTVDGVFQHEGPPLSPEDEIEVQGRSLILFKRAS
;
A
#
# COMPACT_ATOMS: atom_id res chain seq x y z
N MET A 1 -9.24 -9.64 6.64
CA MET A 1 -10.49 -9.15 6.03
C MET A 1 -11.49 -10.27 6.17
N GLU A 2 -12.57 -10.05 6.89
CA GLU A 2 -13.72 -10.96 6.85
C GLU A 2 -14.48 -10.68 5.56
N GLU A 3 -15.11 -11.71 4.98
CA GLU A 3 -15.85 -11.61 3.72
C GLU A 3 -16.98 -10.56 3.80
N GLU A 4 -17.55 -10.39 5.00
CA GLU A 4 -18.55 -9.38 5.35
C GLU A 4 -18.06 -7.93 5.12
N ASN A 5 -16.78 -7.63 5.43
CA ASN A 5 -16.22 -6.28 5.22
C ASN A 5 -16.02 -5.94 3.74
N TRP A 6 -16.05 -6.94 2.85
CA TRP A 6 -15.99 -6.74 1.40
C TRP A 6 -17.38 -6.46 0.82
N GLU A 7 -18.44 -6.96 1.45
CA GLU A 7 -19.84 -6.71 1.07
C GLU A 7 -20.42 -5.42 1.66
N GLU A 8 -19.74 -4.82 2.64
CA GLU A 8 -20.05 -3.46 3.08
C GLU A 8 -19.74 -2.47 1.94
N GLY A 9 -20.77 -2.11 1.16
CA GLY A 9 -20.73 -1.06 0.12
C GLY A 9 -20.36 0.35 0.62
N PHE A 10 -19.89 0.45 1.86
CA PHE A 10 -19.49 1.66 2.57
C PHE A 10 -18.08 1.57 3.16
N ALA A 11 -17.26 0.58 2.78
CA ALA A 11 -15.83 0.60 3.04
C ALA A 11 -15.18 1.75 2.24
N LYS A 12 -15.27 2.97 2.78
CA LYS A 12 -14.75 4.19 2.16
C LYS A 12 -13.23 4.29 2.23
N SER A 13 -12.55 3.28 2.73
CA SER A 13 -11.10 3.25 2.83
C SER A 13 -10.59 1.82 2.86
N ILE A 14 -9.49 1.55 2.17
CA ILE A 14 -8.89 0.23 2.09
C ILE A 14 -7.36 0.32 2.05
N GLY A 15 -6.70 -0.59 2.79
CA GLY A 15 -5.28 -0.86 2.68
C GLY A 15 -5.04 -2.19 1.95
N ILE A 16 -4.15 -2.20 0.97
CA ILE A 16 -3.87 -3.35 0.10
C ILE A 16 -2.37 -3.62 0.10
N PHE A 17 -1.97 -4.85 0.41
CA PHE A 17 -0.60 -5.31 0.22
C PHE A 17 -0.48 -6.11 -1.08
N LEU A 18 0.49 -5.74 -1.92
CA LEU A 18 0.82 -6.43 -3.16
C LEU A 18 2.15 -7.14 -2.98
N ASN A 19 2.11 -8.48 -2.97
CA ASN A 19 3.28 -9.32 -2.80
C ASN A 19 4.00 -9.58 -4.14
N GLY A 20 5.09 -8.86 -4.39
CA GLY A 20 5.89 -9.03 -5.61
C GLY A 20 6.58 -10.41 -5.73
N ASP A 21 6.77 -11.14 -4.62
CA ASP A 21 7.27 -12.52 -4.63
C ASP A 21 6.16 -13.55 -4.90
N GLY A 22 4.90 -13.13 -4.77
CA GLY A 22 3.71 -13.98 -4.88
C GLY A 22 3.12 -14.07 -6.29
N ILE A 23 3.79 -13.52 -7.30
CA ILE A 23 3.31 -13.53 -8.68
C ILE A 23 3.41 -14.98 -9.22
N PRO A 24 2.28 -15.61 -9.62
CA PRO A 24 2.28 -17.01 -10.06
C PRO A 24 2.74 -17.19 -11.51
N SER A 25 2.87 -16.09 -12.26
CA SER A 25 3.16 -16.10 -13.70
C SER A 25 4.64 -16.30 -14.01
N MET A 26 4.90 -16.89 -15.19
CA MET A 26 6.24 -17.01 -15.77
C MET A 26 6.38 -16.09 -16.98
N ASP A 27 7.61 -15.66 -17.27
CA ASP A 27 7.95 -14.94 -18.50
C ASP A 27 8.00 -15.88 -19.73
N GLU A 28 8.24 -15.33 -20.91
CA GLU A 28 8.33 -16.09 -22.18
C GLU A 28 9.45 -17.15 -22.20
N ARG A 29 10.39 -17.07 -21.24
CA ARG A 29 11.54 -17.96 -21.11
C ARG A 29 11.35 -18.98 -19.99
N GLY A 30 10.21 -18.97 -19.31
CA GLY A 30 9.89 -19.86 -18.19
C GLY A 30 10.48 -19.42 -16.85
N ASN A 31 10.99 -18.20 -16.72
CA ASN A 31 11.44 -17.67 -15.42
C ASN A 31 10.26 -17.16 -14.62
N GLN A 32 10.31 -17.32 -13.29
CA GLN A 32 9.33 -16.74 -12.39
C GLN A 32 9.39 -15.20 -12.47
N ILE A 33 8.24 -14.56 -12.68
CA ILE A 33 8.13 -13.10 -12.59
C ILE A 33 8.18 -12.70 -11.12
N ARG A 34 9.02 -11.73 -10.79
CA ARG A 34 9.08 -11.11 -9.46
C ARG A 34 9.08 -9.60 -9.61
N ASP A 35 8.54 -8.94 -8.60
CA ASP A 35 8.52 -7.49 -8.51
C ASP A 35 8.83 -7.05 -7.06
N ASP A 36 8.96 -5.75 -6.86
CA ASP A 36 8.93 -5.15 -5.54
C ASP A 36 7.58 -5.42 -4.85
N SER A 37 7.57 -5.34 -3.51
CA SER A 37 6.32 -5.41 -2.75
C SER A 37 5.82 -4.01 -2.41
N PHE A 38 4.53 -3.81 -2.57
CA PHE A 38 3.89 -2.51 -2.40
C PHE A 38 2.79 -2.54 -1.35
N TYR A 39 2.56 -1.39 -0.73
CA TYR A 39 1.41 -1.17 0.14
C TYR A 39 0.65 0.07 -0.34
N LEU A 40 -0.63 -0.11 -0.64
CA LEU A 40 -1.50 0.91 -1.22
C LEU A 40 -2.59 1.27 -0.21
N LEU A 41 -2.69 2.55 0.10
CA LEU A 41 -3.75 3.11 0.93
C LEU A 41 -4.68 3.95 0.07
N ILE A 42 -5.97 3.64 0.08
CA ILE A 42 -6.99 4.37 -0.66
C ILE A 42 -7.99 4.94 0.35
N ASN A 43 -8.14 6.25 0.36
CA ASN A 43 -9.18 6.95 1.11
C ASN A 43 -10.25 7.50 0.15
N ALA A 44 -11.33 6.75 -0.01
CA ALA A 44 -12.55 7.17 -0.69
C ALA A 44 -13.54 7.91 0.25
N HIS A 45 -13.16 8.25 1.48
CA HIS A 45 -13.86 9.22 2.35
C HIS A 45 -13.47 10.67 1.99
N HIS A 46 -14.25 11.66 2.44
CA HIS A 46 -14.08 13.06 2.03
C HIS A 46 -13.23 13.85 3.02
N GLU A 47 -13.16 13.34 4.25
CA GLU A 47 -12.25 13.81 5.29
C GLU A 47 -10.98 12.95 5.32
N PRO A 48 -9.86 13.48 5.83
CA PRO A 48 -8.66 12.69 6.10
C PRO A 48 -8.95 11.53 7.05
N LEU A 49 -8.25 10.43 6.85
CA LEU A 49 -8.33 9.24 7.72
C LEU A 49 -6.92 8.80 8.08
N THR A 50 -6.75 8.36 9.33
CA THR A 50 -5.51 7.74 9.80
C THR A 50 -5.50 6.27 9.45
N PHE A 51 -4.41 5.81 8.86
CA PHE A 51 -4.13 4.41 8.58
C PHE A 51 -2.91 3.97 9.37
N THR A 52 -2.91 2.70 9.79
CA THR A 52 -1.77 2.06 10.45
C THR A 52 -0.97 1.26 9.43
N ILE A 53 0.35 1.45 9.39
CA ILE A 53 1.28 0.67 8.57
C ILE A 53 1.27 -0.80 9.05
N PRO A 54 1.22 -1.78 8.13
CA PRO A 54 1.09 -3.18 8.49
C PRO A 54 2.26 -3.65 9.36
N CYS A 55 1.98 -4.64 10.21
CA CYS A 55 2.98 -5.19 11.11
C CYS A 55 4.18 -5.78 10.35
N GLN A 56 5.28 -6.01 11.07
CA GLN A 56 6.57 -6.41 10.50
C GLN A 56 6.55 -7.70 9.64
N ALA A 57 5.50 -8.53 9.75
CA ALA A 57 5.31 -9.73 8.92
C ALA A 57 5.16 -9.40 7.43
N TRP A 58 4.74 -8.18 7.09
CA TRP A 58 4.52 -7.72 5.72
C TRP A 58 5.68 -6.89 5.17
N GLY A 59 6.40 -6.19 6.05
CA GLY A 59 7.59 -5.41 5.72
C GLY A 59 8.10 -4.65 6.94
N LYS A 60 9.42 -4.40 7.00
CA LYS A 60 10.06 -3.67 8.10
C LYS A 60 10.17 -2.17 7.87
N ASN A 61 10.18 -1.74 6.62
CA ASN A 61 10.37 -0.35 6.23
C ASN A 61 9.55 -0.06 4.99
N TRP A 62 8.80 1.03 5.00
CA TRP A 62 7.91 1.44 3.90
C TRP A 62 8.26 2.84 3.45
N VAL A 63 8.66 2.98 2.19
CA VAL A 63 9.02 4.28 1.59
C VAL A 63 7.85 4.74 0.74
N LYS A 64 7.32 5.95 1.01
CA LYS A 64 6.30 6.58 0.16
C LYS A 64 6.90 6.74 -1.24
N VAL A 65 6.24 6.21 -2.26
CA VAL A 65 6.67 6.33 -3.67
C VAL A 65 5.79 7.29 -4.46
N PHE A 66 4.52 7.38 -4.10
CA PHE A 66 3.56 8.24 -4.79
C PHE A 66 2.43 8.66 -3.87
N ASP A 67 2.01 9.92 -4.02
CA ASP A 67 0.91 10.51 -3.29
C ASP A 67 0.09 11.35 -4.27
N THR A 68 -1.19 11.05 -4.41
CA THR A 68 -2.09 11.82 -5.31
C THR A 68 -2.30 13.27 -4.88
N VAL A 69 -2.07 13.60 -3.60
CA VAL A 69 -2.18 14.97 -3.10
C VAL A 69 -1.06 15.83 -3.66
N ASP A 70 0.17 15.30 -3.64
CA ASP A 70 1.36 16.00 -4.13
C ASP A 70 1.48 15.86 -5.65
N GLY A 71 0.87 14.83 -6.24
CA GLY A 71 0.88 14.55 -7.68
C GLY A 71 2.25 14.16 -8.24
N VAL A 72 3.22 13.88 -7.36
CA VAL A 72 4.61 13.60 -7.73
C VAL A 72 5.06 12.25 -7.18
N PHE A 73 5.91 11.58 -7.96
CA PHE A 73 6.64 10.42 -7.46
C PHE A 73 7.81 10.88 -6.61
N GLN A 74 7.84 10.46 -5.35
CA GLN A 74 8.92 10.74 -4.41
C GLN A 74 9.57 9.40 -4.09
N HIS A 75 10.82 9.17 -4.47
CA HIS A 75 11.49 7.90 -4.17
C HIS A 75 12.43 8.01 -2.96
N GLU A 76 12.50 9.19 -2.35
CA GLU A 76 13.44 9.56 -1.30
C GLU A 76 12.67 10.27 -0.17
N GLY A 77 12.06 9.46 0.70
CA GLY A 77 11.42 9.92 1.93
C GLY A 77 11.86 9.04 3.10
N PRO A 78 11.77 9.52 4.36
CA PRO A 78 12.07 8.68 5.51
C PRO A 78 11.15 7.45 5.51
N PRO A 79 11.69 6.24 5.74
CA PRO A 79 10.86 5.04 5.78
C PRO A 79 9.96 5.08 7.02
N LEU A 80 8.72 4.61 6.84
CA LEU A 80 7.81 4.31 7.93
C LEU A 80 8.08 2.91 8.48
N SER A 81 8.02 2.81 9.79
CA SER A 81 8.13 1.57 10.55
C SER A 81 6.78 0.86 10.63
N PRO A 82 6.77 -0.45 10.94
CA PRO A 82 5.52 -1.16 11.21
C PRO A 82 4.77 -0.50 12.35
N GLU A 83 3.43 -0.49 12.27
CA GLU A 83 2.54 0.13 13.27
C GLU A 83 2.61 1.66 13.35
N ASP A 84 3.46 2.32 12.55
CA ASP A 84 3.38 3.77 12.38
C ASP A 84 2.01 4.18 11.84
N GLU A 85 1.56 5.37 12.22
CA GLU A 85 0.33 5.97 11.72
C GLU A 85 0.63 7.00 10.63
N ILE A 86 -0.20 7.01 9.58
CA ILE A 86 -0.16 8.04 8.55
C ILE A 86 -1.57 8.55 8.24
N GLU A 87 -1.70 9.86 8.11
CA GLU A 87 -2.92 10.49 7.63
C GLU A 87 -2.97 10.47 6.09
N VAL A 88 -4.05 9.92 5.53
CA VAL A 88 -4.34 9.94 4.10
C VAL A 88 -5.49 10.90 3.85
N GLN A 89 -5.26 11.90 3.01
CA GLN A 89 -6.25 12.95 2.74
C GLN A 89 -7.53 12.39 2.11
N GLY A 90 -8.64 13.13 2.26
CA GLY A 90 -9.90 12.75 1.63
C GLY A 90 -9.76 12.64 0.11
N ARG A 91 -10.41 11.64 -0.48
CA ARG A 91 -10.42 11.37 -1.93
C ARG A 91 -9.01 11.21 -2.52
N SER A 92 -8.10 10.57 -1.79
CA SER A 92 -6.70 10.40 -2.20
C SER A 92 -6.22 8.96 -2.00
N LEU A 93 -5.09 8.64 -2.61
CA LEU A 93 -4.32 7.43 -2.34
C LEU A 93 -2.84 7.74 -2.14
N ILE A 94 -2.18 6.87 -1.38
CA ILE A 94 -0.73 6.84 -1.19
C ILE A 94 -0.22 5.44 -1.52
N LEU A 95 0.85 5.36 -2.29
CA LEU A 95 1.56 4.13 -2.59
C LEU A 95 2.91 4.13 -1.86
N PHE A 96 3.20 3.01 -1.21
CA PHE A 96 4.48 2.72 -0.57
C PHE A 96 5.15 1.53 -1.24
N LYS A 97 6.47 1.56 -1.29
CA LYS A 97 7.32 0.42 -1.64
C LYS A 97 8.02 -0.10 -0.39
N ARG A 98 8.08 -1.42 -0.23
CA ARG A 98 8.84 -2.07 0.83
C ARG A 98 10.34 -1.86 0.56
N ALA A 99 11.03 -1.20 1.48
CA ALA A 99 12.49 -1.11 1.43
C ALA A 99 13.10 -2.47 1.82
N SER A 100 14.10 -2.89 1.05
CA SER A 100 14.82 -4.17 1.19
C SER A 100 15.61 -4.26 2.49
#